data_AF-X1TYU5-F1
#
_entry.id   AF-X1TYU5-F1
#
_cell.length_a   1.000
_cell.length_b   1.000
_cell.length_c   1.000
_cell.angle_alpha   90.00
_cell.angle_beta   90.00
_cell.angle_gamma   90.00
#
_symmetry.space_group_name_H-M   'P 1'
#
loop_
_entity.id
_entity.type
_entity.pdbx_description
1 polymer ?
#
loop_
_entity_poly.entity_id
_entity_poly.type
_entity_poly.pdbx_seq_one_letter_code
_entity_poly.pdbx_strand_id
1 'polypeptide(L)'
;HCVSPMGADHTAGIDYRDPLSKEGQVQRSRDAQILSATIDCVGYCLLALPTKASLIYDVIAKLINARYGIDLKAEDVMDIGKNTIKEELAFNRSAGWTDIHNRLPEFMVREKLPPHNVVFDIPQDEIDPIFNKV
;
A
#
# COMPACT_ATOMS: atom_id res chain seq x y z
N HIS A 1 2.17 4.37 6.32
CA HIS A 1 2.10 5.62 7.10
C HIS A 1 2.62 6.85 6.37
N CYS A 2 3.92 6.99 6.06
CA CYS A 2 4.44 8.26 5.50
C CYS A 2 4.26 8.45 3.99
N VAL A 3 3.92 7.39 3.24
CA VAL A 3 3.79 7.44 1.78
C VAL A 3 2.37 7.19 1.28
N SER A 4 1.42 6.91 2.17
CA SER A 4 0.05 6.65 1.77
C SER A 4 -0.59 7.93 1.21
N PRO A 5 -1.29 7.87 0.06
CA PRO A 5 -1.94 9.04 -0.51
C PRO A 5 -3.01 9.65 0.40
N MET A 6 -3.63 8.87 1.28
CA MET A 6 -4.61 9.35 2.27
C MET A 6 -3.99 9.82 3.60
N GLY A 7 -2.65 9.82 3.72
CA GLY A 7 -1.93 10.24 4.93
C GLY A 7 -1.62 9.09 5.89
N ALA A 8 -1.49 9.39 7.18
CA ALA A 8 -1.03 8.43 8.19
C ALA A 8 -2.13 7.45 8.63
N ASP A 9 -2.58 6.59 7.70
CA ASP A 9 -3.54 5.52 7.95
C ASP A 9 -2.86 4.14 7.87
N HIS A 10 -3.27 3.24 8.77
CA HIS A 10 -2.79 1.85 8.80
C HIS A 10 -3.58 0.96 7.84
N THR A 11 -4.86 1.27 7.59
CA THR A 11 -5.73 0.53 6.65
C THR A 11 -5.23 0.61 5.21
N ALA A 12 -4.50 1.67 4.89
CA ALA A 12 -3.85 1.87 3.60
C ALA A 12 -2.88 0.74 3.22
N GLY A 13 -2.29 0.01 4.16
CA GLY A 13 -1.33 -1.04 3.82
C GLY A 13 -0.67 -1.68 5.04
N ILE A 14 -1.48 -2.39 5.83
CA ILE A 14 -1.04 -3.02 7.07
C ILE A 14 -0.20 -4.28 6.80
N ASP A 15 0.97 -4.38 7.41
CA ASP A 15 1.83 -5.55 7.36
C ASP A 15 2.60 -5.70 8.68
N TYR A 16 2.68 -6.93 9.18
CA TYR A 16 3.33 -7.26 10.46
C TYR A 16 4.54 -8.18 10.30
N ARG A 17 4.90 -8.54 9.06
CA ARG A 17 5.95 -9.52 8.79
C ARG A 17 7.33 -8.90 9.01
N ASP A 18 8.19 -9.67 9.66
CA ASP A 18 9.60 -9.35 9.89
C ASP A 18 9.82 -7.92 10.41
N PRO A 19 9.13 -7.48 11.49
CA PRO A 19 9.06 -6.07 11.88
C PRO A 19 10.39 -5.46 12.33
N LEU A 20 11.42 -6.29 12.55
CA LEU A 20 12.78 -5.88 12.89
C LEU A 20 13.74 -5.93 11.70
N SER A 21 13.28 -6.40 10.53
CA SER A 21 14.07 -6.44 9.30
C SER A 21 13.71 -5.25 8.40
N LYS A 22 14.72 -4.68 7.76
CA LYS A 22 14.56 -3.66 6.72
C LYS A 22 14.25 -4.29 5.36
N GLU A 23 14.69 -5.52 5.16
CA GLU A 23 14.72 -6.16 3.85
C GLU A 23 13.30 -6.29 3.29
N GLY A 24 13.10 -5.80 2.06
CA GLY A 24 11.82 -5.91 1.35
C GLY A 24 10.65 -5.10 1.94
N GLN A 25 10.84 -4.29 2.99
CA GLN A 25 9.73 -3.58 3.64
C GLN A 25 9.10 -2.52 2.74
N VAL A 26 9.89 -1.80 1.93
CA VAL A 26 9.36 -0.82 0.97
C VAL A 26 8.48 -1.50 -0.07
N GLN A 27 8.94 -2.63 -0.63
CA GLN A 27 8.15 -3.40 -1.60
C GLN A 27 6.87 -3.95 -0.95
N ARG A 28 6.95 -4.52 0.26
CA ARG A 28 5.78 -5.02 0.99
C ARG A 28 4.76 -3.91 1.23
N SER A 29 5.22 -2.73 1.67
CA SER A 29 4.35 -1.57 1.89
C SER A 29 3.66 -1.11 0.61
N ARG A 30 4.37 -1.10 -0.54
CA ARG A 30 3.79 -0.77 -1.84
C ARG A 30 2.72 -1.78 -2.24
N ASP A 31 3.05 -3.07 -2.19
CA ASP A 31 2.17 -4.14 -2.64
C ASP A 31 0.92 -4.24 -1.76
N ALA A 32 1.06 -3.99 -0.45
CA ALA A 32 -0.07 -3.88 0.47
C ALA A 32 -0.98 -2.68 0.15
N GLN A 33 -0.41 -1.53 -0.22
CA GLN A 33 -1.17 -0.36 -0.64
C GLN A 33 -1.96 -0.58 -1.94
N ILE A 34 -1.34 -1.21 -2.93
CA ILE A 34 -2.03 -1.57 -4.18
C ILE A 34 -3.19 -2.52 -3.90
N LEU A 35 -2.99 -3.50 -3.01
CA LEU A 35 -4.04 -4.43 -2.60
C LEU A 35 -5.20 -3.71 -1.91
N SER A 36 -4.92 -2.86 -0.91
CA SER A 36 -5.93 -2.09 -0.19
C SER A 36 -6.73 -1.19 -1.13
N ALA A 37 -6.05 -0.41 -1.99
CA ALA A 37 -6.72 0.43 -2.99
C ALA A 37 -7.60 -0.39 -3.94
N THR A 38 -7.15 -1.58 -4.36
CA THR A 38 -7.92 -2.46 -5.25
C THR A 38 -9.22 -2.92 -4.59
N ILE A 39 -9.16 -3.42 -3.35
CA ILE A 39 -10.35 -3.96 -2.68
C ILE A 39 -11.34 -2.86 -2.30
N ASP A 40 -10.86 -1.65 -1.98
CA ASP A 40 -11.71 -0.49 -1.69
C ASP A 40 -12.49 -0.06 -2.94
N CYS A 41 -11.87 -0.07 -4.12
CA CYS A 41 -12.55 0.25 -5.39
C CYS A 41 -13.70 -0.70 -5.73
N VAL A 42 -13.67 -1.94 -5.25
CA VAL A 42 -14.73 -2.94 -5.48
C VAL A 42 -15.59 -3.19 -4.25
N GLY A 43 -15.38 -2.44 -3.15
CA GLY A 43 -16.14 -2.55 -1.91
C GLY A 43 -15.93 -3.87 -1.16
N TYR A 44 -14.77 -4.51 -1.31
CA TYR A 44 -14.45 -5.78 -0.66
C TYR A 44 -13.72 -5.55 0.67
N CYS A 45 -14.22 -6.17 1.75
CA CYS A 45 -13.65 -5.97 3.08
C CYS A 45 -12.27 -6.62 3.22
N LEU A 46 -11.27 -5.86 3.69
CA LEU A 46 -9.91 -6.36 3.99
C LEU A 46 -9.92 -7.57 4.94
N LEU A 47 -10.82 -7.58 5.92
CA LEU A 47 -10.93 -8.67 6.90
C LEU A 47 -11.52 -9.96 6.33
N ALA A 48 -12.07 -9.91 5.11
CA ALA A 48 -12.56 -11.08 4.39
C ALA A 48 -11.52 -11.67 3.43
N LEU A 49 -10.29 -11.13 3.39
CA LEU A 49 -9.25 -11.65 2.51
C LEU A 49 -8.93 -13.13 2.78
N PRO A 50 -8.63 -13.92 1.72
CA PRO A 50 -8.15 -15.28 1.89
C PRO A 50 -6.79 -15.31 2.59
N THR A 51 -6.43 -16.46 3.18
CA THR A 51 -5.12 -16.66 3.82
C THR A 51 -3.94 -16.28 2.92
N LYS A 52 -4.07 -16.51 1.60
CA LYS A 52 -3.15 -16.00 0.58
C LYS A 52 -3.78 -14.79 -0.10
N ALA A 53 -3.51 -13.60 0.42
CA ALA A 53 -4.12 -12.35 -0.02
C ALA A 53 -4.07 -12.13 -1.54
N SER A 54 -2.97 -12.50 -2.22
CA SER A 54 -2.82 -12.34 -3.67
C SER A 54 -3.86 -13.09 -4.51
N LEU A 55 -4.50 -14.13 -3.97
CA LEU A 55 -5.59 -14.83 -4.67
C LEU A 55 -6.83 -13.96 -4.85
N ILE A 56 -6.95 -12.84 -4.10
CA ILE A 56 -8.14 -12.00 -4.18
C ILE A 56 -8.31 -11.38 -5.56
N TYR A 57 -7.22 -11.08 -6.28
CA TYR A 57 -7.30 -10.51 -7.62
C TYR A 57 -8.04 -11.44 -8.59
N ASP A 58 -7.72 -12.75 -8.56
CA ASP A 58 -8.42 -13.77 -9.34
C ASP A 58 -9.88 -13.93 -8.91
N VAL A 59 -10.15 -13.86 -7.60
CA VAL A 59 -11.50 -13.99 -7.05
C VAL A 59 -12.37 -12.83 -7.51
N ILE A 60 -11.88 -11.59 -7.37
CA ILE A 60 -12.57 -10.37 -7.82
C ILE A 60 -12.80 -10.43 -9.34
N ALA A 61 -11.79 -10.78 -10.13
CA ALA A 61 -11.92 -10.93 -11.58
C ALA A 61 -13.08 -11.89 -11.93
N LYS A 62 -13.12 -13.07 -11.32
CA LYS A 62 -14.19 -14.05 -11.53
C LYS A 62 -15.57 -13.54 -11.11
N LEU A 63 -15.66 -12.83 -9.98
CA LEU A 63 -16.93 -12.25 -9.51
C LEU A 63 -17.45 -11.17 -10.46
N ILE A 64 -16.59 -10.26 -10.91
CA ILE A 64 -16.95 -9.20 -11.86
C ILE A 64 -17.33 -9.81 -13.21
N ASN A 65 -16.54 -10.75 -13.73
CA ASN A 65 -16.84 -11.45 -14.99
C ASN A 65 -18.18 -12.18 -14.94
N ALA A 66 -18.45 -12.90 -13.84
CA ALA A 66 -19.73 -13.59 -13.65
C ALA A 66 -20.92 -12.62 -13.58
N ARG A 67 -20.72 -11.42 -12.99
CA ARG A 67 -21.78 -10.43 -12.85
C ARG A 67 -22.10 -9.69 -14.16
N TYR A 68 -21.07 -9.34 -14.92
CA TYR A 68 -21.20 -8.42 -16.06
C TYR A 68 -20.95 -9.07 -17.43
N GLY A 69 -20.55 -10.35 -17.48
CA GLY A 69 -20.25 -11.04 -18.73
C GLY A 69 -19.02 -10.50 -19.46
N ILE A 70 -18.04 -9.99 -18.71
CA ILE A 70 -16.76 -9.47 -19.24
C ILE A 70 -15.62 -10.48 -18.98
N ASP A 71 -14.41 -10.16 -19.46
CA ASP A 71 -13.25 -11.05 -19.40
C ASP A 71 -12.01 -10.35 -18.78
N LEU A 72 -12.13 -9.99 -17.50
CA LEU A 72 -11.01 -9.48 -16.71
C LEU A 72 -10.09 -10.62 -16.25
N LYS A 73 -8.79 -10.33 -16.22
CA LYS A 73 -7.74 -11.12 -15.57
C LYS A 73 -7.37 -10.50 -14.23
N ALA A 74 -6.63 -11.24 -13.41
CA ALA A 74 -6.11 -10.73 -12.13
C ALA A 74 -5.25 -9.48 -12.28
N GLU A 75 -4.46 -9.38 -13.36
CA GLU A 75 -3.66 -8.18 -13.67
C GLU A 75 -4.53 -6.95 -13.92
N ASP A 76 -5.63 -7.08 -14.66
CA ASP A 76 -6.57 -5.98 -14.90
C ASP A 76 -7.16 -5.46 -13.57
N VAL A 77 -7.46 -6.38 -12.64
CA VAL A 77 -7.96 -6.02 -11.31
C VAL A 77 -6.88 -5.35 -10.46
N MET A 78 -5.64 -5.84 -10.49
CA MET A 78 -4.52 -5.19 -9.79
C MET A 78 -4.26 -3.78 -10.34
N ASP A 79 -4.40 -3.59 -11.65
CA ASP A 79 -4.19 -2.30 -12.30
C ASP A 79 -5.23 -1.26 -11.88
N ILE A 80 -6.43 -1.67 -11.42
CA ILE A 80 -7.38 -0.76 -10.77
C ILE A 80 -6.71 -0.08 -9.58
N GLY A 81 -6.15 -0.84 -8.62
CA GLY A 81 -5.50 -0.27 -7.44
C GLY A 81 -4.27 0.58 -7.78
N LYS A 82 -3.47 0.18 -8.78
CA LYS A 82 -2.34 0.98 -9.25
C LYS A 82 -2.79 2.33 -9.82
N ASN A 83 -3.85 2.33 -10.63
CA ASN A 83 -4.39 3.56 -11.21
C ASN A 83 -5.00 4.46 -10.15
N THR A 84 -5.72 3.90 -9.17
CA THR A 84 -6.24 4.66 -8.02
C THR A 84 -5.12 5.39 -7.28
N ILE A 85 -4.03 4.70 -6.93
CA ILE A 85 -2.88 5.33 -6.26
C ILE A 85 -2.26 6.43 -7.13
N LYS A 86 -2.13 6.22 -8.44
CA LYS A 86 -1.62 7.26 -9.37
C LYS A 86 -2.50 8.50 -9.36
N GLU A 87 -3.82 8.32 -9.41
CA GLU A 87 -4.80 9.41 -9.39
C GLU A 87 -4.78 10.17 -8.06
N GLU A 88 -4.74 9.46 -6.93
CA GLU A 88 -4.64 10.07 -5.60
C GLU A 88 -3.33 10.86 -5.42
N LEU A 89 -2.20 10.32 -5.90
CA LEU A 89 -0.92 11.02 -5.89
C LEU A 89 -0.95 12.26 -6.79
N ALA A 90 -1.55 12.17 -7.97
CA ALA A 90 -1.71 13.32 -8.88
C ALA A 90 -2.59 14.41 -8.28
N PHE A 91 -3.67 14.02 -7.60
CA PHE A 91 -4.51 14.94 -6.82
C PHE A 91 -3.69 15.64 -5.74
N ASN A 92 -2.97 14.89 -4.91
CA ASN A 92 -2.13 15.42 -3.83
C ASN A 92 -1.06 16.39 -4.34
N ARG A 93 -0.38 16.06 -5.45
CA ARG A 93 0.59 16.92 -6.11
C ARG A 93 -0.03 18.24 -6.57
N SER A 94 -1.24 18.16 -7.14
CA SER A 94 -2.01 19.34 -7.56
C SER A 94 -2.44 20.21 -6.37
N ALA A 95 -2.64 19.62 -5.20
CA ALA A 95 -2.91 20.31 -3.94
C ALA A 95 -1.65 20.85 -3.24
N GLY A 96 -0.45 20.65 -3.82
CA GLY A 96 0.83 21.14 -3.27
C GLY A 96 1.61 20.14 -2.42
N TRP A 97 1.11 18.91 -2.24
CA TRP A 97 1.82 17.87 -1.52
C TRP A 97 2.89 17.23 -2.40
N THR A 98 4.17 17.41 -2.05
CA THR A 98 5.34 16.77 -2.71
C THR A 98 6.00 15.70 -1.83
N ASP A 99 7.00 14.98 -2.34
CA ASP A 99 7.72 13.92 -1.59
C ASP A 99 8.42 14.42 -0.32
N ILE A 100 8.67 15.73 -0.20
CA ILE A 100 9.27 16.32 1.02
C ILE A 100 8.38 16.11 2.26
N HIS A 101 7.08 15.93 2.05
CA HIS A 101 6.11 15.73 3.13
C HIS A 101 5.96 14.25 3.51
N ASN A 102 6.53 13.33 2.74
CA ASN A 102 6.47 11.90 3.00
C ASN A 102 7.49 11.52 4.08
N ARG A 103 7.26 12.01 5.31
CA ARG A 103 8.18 11.87 6.45
C ARG A 103 7.48 11.20 7.61
N LEU A 104 8.22 10.36 8.33
CA LEU A 104 7.76 9.81 9.60
C LEU A 104 7.94 10.85 10.72
N PRO A 105 7.11 10.77 11.78
CA PRO A 105 7.34 11.53 13.00
C PRO A 105 8.76 11.31 13.56
N GLU A 106 9.40 12.38 14.03
CA GLU A 106 10.81 12.33 14.45
C GLU A 106 11.09 11.32 15.57
N PHE A 107 10.12 11.10 16.47
CA PHE A 107 10.29 10.15 17.57
C PHE A 107 10.49 8.72 17.06
N MET A 108 9.88 8.34 15.93
CA MET A 108 10.00 6.98 15.38
C MET A 108 11.42 6.67 14.91
N VAL A 109 12.21 7.70 14.56
CA VAL A 109 13.59 7.54 14.07
C VAL A 109 14.64 7.91 15.14
N ARG A 110 14.24 8.54 16.25
CA ARG A 110 15.15 9.00 17.32
C ARG A 110 15.00 8.22 18.63
N GLU A 111 13.79 7.84 19.00
CA GLU A 111 13.48 7.26 20.31
C GLU A 111 13.40 5.73 20.22
N LYS A 112 14.30 5.06 20.94
CA LYS A 112 14.34 3.60 20.98
C LYS A 112 13.12 3.05 21.73
N LEU A 113 12.40 2.11 21.13
CA LEU A 113 11.23 1.49 21.73
C LEU A 113 11.60 0.17 22.46
N PRO A 114 11.44 0.08 23.80
CA PRO A 114 11.61 -1.17 24.53
C PRO A 114 10.58 -2.24 24.11
N PRO A 115 10.88 -3.55 24.23
CA PRO A 115 12.13 -4.12 24.76
C PRO A 115 13.25 -4.26 23.72
N HIS A 116 12.95 -4.06 22.44
CA HIS A 116 13.89 -4.29 21.34
C HIS A 116 14.92 -3.16 21.20
N ASN A 117 14.60 -1.98 21.72
CA ASN A 117 15.45 -0.79 21.71
C ASN A 117 15.91 -0.39 20.29
N VAL A 118 15.03 -0.61 19.31
CA VAL A 118 15.21 -0.23 17.90
C VAL A 118 14.45 1.04 17.57
N VAL A 119 14.82 1.67 16.46
CA VAL A 119 14.11 2.80 15.82
C VAL A 119 13.74 2.41 14.39
N PHE A 120 12.85 3.15 13.76
CA PHE A 120 12.66 3.04 12.32
C PHE A 120 13.92 3.53 11.60
N ASP A 121 14.50 2.68 10.76
CA ASP A 121 15.84 2.89 10.21
C ASP A 121 15.95 2.49 8.73
N ILE A 122 14.83 2.50 8.00
CA ILE A 122 14.81 2.43 6.54
C ILE A 122 15.15 3.83 5.98
N PRO A 123 16.19 3.97 5.14
CA PRO A 123 16.58 5.25 4.54
C PRO A 123 15.45 5.89 3.71
N GLN A 124 15.35 7.22 3.77
CA GLN A 124 14.29 7.95 3.07
C GLN A 124 14.42 7.86 1.54
N ASP A 125 15.64 7.78 1.02
CA ASP A 125 15.95 7.59 -0.41
C ASP A 125 15.55 6.20 -0.93
N GLU A 126 15.41 5.19 -0.05
CA GLU A 126 14.79 3.91 -0.40
C GLU A 126 13.25 4.01 -0.45
N ILE A 127 12.65 4.92 0.33
CA ILE A 127 11.19 5.08 0.46
C ILE A 127 10.62 6.01 -0.63
N ASP A 128 11.28 7.13 -0.92
CA ASP A 128 10.81 8.14 -1.88
C ASP A 128 10.44 7.56 -3.27
N PRO A 129 11.17 6.58 -3.85
CA PRO A 129 10.82 6.02 -5.17
C PRO A 129 9.74 4.92 -5.13
N ILE A 130 9.06 4.68 -4.00
CA ILE A 130 8.15 3.53 -3.79
C ILE A 130 7.11 3.35 -4.90
N PHE A 131 6.58 4.43 -5.46
CA PHE A 131 5.56 4.40 -6.52
C PHE A 131 6.10 4.60 -7.94
N ASN A 132 7.42 4.76 -8.14
CA ASN A 132 8.00 4.96 -9.49
C ASN A 132 7.81 3.75 -10.42
N LYS A 133 7.51 2.58 -9.86
CA LYS A 133 7.30 1.31 -10.58
C LYS A 133 5.83 0.86 -10.58
N VAL A 134 4.90 1.73 -10.19
CA VAL A 134 3.45 1.49 -10.20
C VAL A 134 2.87 1.98 -11.51
#